data_AF-A0A426US66-F1
#
_entry.id   AF-A0A426US66-F1
#
_cell.length_a   1.000
_cell.length_b   1.000
_cell.length_c   1.000
_cell.angle_alpha   90.00
_cell.angle_beta   90.00
_cell.angle_gamma   90.00
#
_symmetry.space_group_name_H-M   'P 1'
#
loop_
_entity.id
_entity.type
_entity.pdbx_description
1 polymer ?
#
loop_
_entity_poly.entity_id
_entity_poly.type
_entity_poly.pdbx_seq_one_letter_code
_entity_poly.pdbx_strand_id
1 'polypeptide(L)'
;MDADPKRTVAEHLQSAEMLYDLGQVPDARAETDAALRLDPLDPDANAMAAVCALAEHDPDEALVYAGAALAQTPGHRRAMITRGYALADAGRRDEAMQAAASLLDLDRTSWLHHVHYALITRRAGAAQPALDAAWNAVNLAPDQPRTHRTLAAIAEDLGMDDLAKRSRRAAADLDPDGAEAYAPTLPPEARRVRRRWVDADAGDPQWREKIAGDGVFSGALGRSILLGLAVVFAVPALLGSEIGTGARLCFAAVAVAAWVGWFTVLRRHRNPE
;
A
#
# COMPACT_ATOMS: atom_id res chain seq x y z
N MET A 1 -44.06 -8.22 26.12
CA MET A 1 -43.19 -9.27 25.56
C MET A 1 -42.72 -8.71 24.25
N ASP A 2 -41.72 -7.84 24.32
CA ASP A 2 -41.20 -7.14 23.15
C ASP A 2 -40.34 -8.15 22.40
N ALA A 3 -40.96 -8.83 21.43
CA ALA A 3 -40.20 -9.56 20.44
C ALA A 3 -39.43 -8.50 19.65
N ASP A 4 -38.13 -8.42 19.90
CA ASP A 4 -37.17 -7.70 19.08
C ASP A 4 -37.52 -7.99 17.60
N PRO A 5 -37.86 -6.98 16.78
CA PRO A 5 -38.25 -7.22 15.40
C PRO A 5 -37.12 -7.98 14.71
N LYS A 6 -37.41 -9.23 14.30
CA LYS A 6 -36.43 -10.05 13.58
C LYS A 6 -35.97 -9.27 12.36
N ARG A 7 -34.68 -8.95 12.33
CA ARG A 7 -34.04 -8.29 11.18
C ARG A 7 -34.33 -9.06 9.90
N THR A 8 -34.52 -8.32 8.83
CA THR A 8 -34.75 -8.83 7.47
C THR A 8 -33.45 -9.26 6.82
N VAL A 9 -33.54 -10.03 5.73
CA VAL A 9 -32.38 -10.39 4.88
C VAL A 9 -31.59 -9.14 4.48
N ALA A 10 -32.27 -8.10 3.99
CA ALA A 10 -31.64 -6.86 3.56
C ALA A 10 -30.89 -6.13 4.68
N GLU A 11 -31.45 -6.07 5.90
CA GLU A 11 -30.79 -5.45 7.05
C GLU A 11 -29.55 -6.22 7.49
N HIS A 12 -29.58 -7.56 7.42
CA HIS A 12 -28.41 -8.38 7.66
C HIS A 12 -27.33 -8.14 6.60
N LEU A 13 -27.70 -8.07 5.32
CA LEU A 13 -26.75 -7.83 4.23
C LEU A 13 -26.12 -6.46 4.25
N GLN A 14 -26.90 -5.42 4.58
CA GLN A 14 -26.35 -4.06 4.73
C GLN A 14 -25.30 -4.01 5.85
N SER A 15 -25.56 -4.70 6.97
CA SER A 15 -24.61 -4.79 8.06
C SER A 15 -23.38 -5.61 7.67
N ALA A 16 -23.57 -6.72 6.97
CA ALA A 16 -22.47 -7.53 6.46
C ALA A 16 -21.56 -6.72 5.52
N GLU A 17 -22.12 -5.94 4.60
CA GLU A 17 -21.36 -5.08 3.68
C GLU A 17 -20.55 -4.02 4.45
N MET A 18 -21.18 -3.34 5.40
CA MET A 18 -20.48 -2.36 6.25
C MET A 18 -19.36 -2.99 7.08
N LEU A 19 -19.59 -4.15 7.69
CA LEU A 19 -18.58 -4.86 8.48
C LEU A 19 -17.43 -5.35 7.60
N TYR A 20 -17.73 -5.82 6.40
CA TYR A 20 -16.72 -6.23 5.42
C TYR A 20 -15.83 -5.04 5.01
N ASP A 21 -16.44 -3.89 4.72
CA ASP A 21 -15.71 -2.66 4.37
C ASP A 21 -14.82 -2.15 5.52
N LEU A 22 -15.21 -2.41 6.77
CA LEU A 22 -14.40 -2.14 7.97
C LEU A 22 -13.31 -3.19 8.22
N GLY A 23 -13.23 -4.25 7.40
CA GLY A 23 -12.29 -5.36 7.56
C GLY A 23 -12.68 -6.37 8.64
N GLN A 24 -13.88 -6.26 9.22
CA GLN A 24 -14.42 -7.18 10.22
C GLN A 24 -15.05 -8.41 9.52
N VAL A 25 -14.23 -9.17 8.80
CA VAL A 25 -14.68 -10.32 7.99
C VAL A 25 -15.46 -11.36 8.81
N PRO A 26 -15.05 -11.74 10.04
CA PRO A 26 -15.81 -12.70 10.85
C PRO A 26 -17.21 -12.20 11.24
N ASP A 27 -17.36 -10.90 11.52
CA ASP A 27 -18.65 -10.31 11.86
C ASP A 27 -19.55 -10.20 10.62
N ALA A 28 -18.96 -9.84 9.46
CA ALA A 28 -19.64 -9.84 8.18
C ALA A 28 -20.15 -11.23 7.79
N ARG A 29 -19.35 -12.27 8.04
CA ARG A 29 -19.73 -13.68 7.86
C ARG A 29 -20.93 -14.04 8.73
N ALA A 30 -20.91 -13.67 10.02
CA ALA A 30 -22.01 -13.97 10.93
C ALA A 30 -23.34 -13.31 10.51
N GLU A 31 -23.30 -12.06 10.05
CA GLU A 31 -24.46 -11.34 9.52
C GLU A 31 -24.95 -11.97 8.21
N THR A 32 -24.03 -12.38 7.33
CA THR A 32 -24.36 -13.07 6.08
C THR A 32 -25.01 -14.43 6.34
N ASP A 33 -24.48 -15.21 7.29
CA ASP A 33 -25.07 -16.48 7.69
C ASP A 33 -26.47 -16.29 8.31
N ALA A 34 -26.70 -15.16 8.99
CA ALA A 34 -28.03 -14.79 9.47
C ALA A 34 -29.00 -14.52 8.31
N ALA A 35 -28.57 -13.79 7.28
CA ALA A 35 -29.34 -13.60 6.05
C ALA A 35 -29.68 -14.95 5.39
N LEU A 36 -28.69 -15.85 5.24
CA LEU A 36 -28.88 -17.18 4.64
C LEU A 36 -29.78 -18.11 5.47
N ARG A 37 -29.85 -17.94 6.79
CA ARG A 37 -30.82 -18.67 7.62
C ARG A 37 -32.26 -18.21 7.37
N LEU A 38 -32.47 -16.96 6.96
CA LEU A 38 -33.78 -16.42 6.64
C LEU A 38 -34.19 -16.79 5.21
N ASP A 39 -33.27 -16.68 4.25
CA ASP A 39 -33.44 -17.12 2.88
C ASP A 39 -32.15 -17.77 2.33
N PRO A 40 -32.07 -19.11 2.29
CA PRO A 40 -30.90 -19.82 1.79
C PRO A 40 -30.61 -19.61 0.30
N LEU A 41 -31.60 -19.18 -0.48
CA LEU A 41 -31.49 -19.00 -1.94
C LEU A 41 -31.34 -17.52 -2.33
N ASP A 42 -31.29 -16.60 -1.37
CA ASP A 42 -31.12 -15.19 -1.68
C ASP A 42 -29.79 -14.96 -2.43
N PRO A 43 -29.82 -14.39 -3.64
CA PRO A 43 -28.62 -14.26 -4.47
C PRO A 43 -27.61 -13.26 -3.90
N ASP A 44 -28.06 -12.20 -3.23
CA ASP A 44 -27.18 -11.19 -2.64
C ASP A 44 -26.47 -11.74 -1.39
N ALA A 45 -27.16 -12.54 -0.58
CA ALA A 45 -26.61 -13.24 0.57
C ALA A 45 -25.60 -14.30 0.16
N ASN A 46 -25.92 -15.11 -0.85
CA ASN A 46 -24.95 -16.05 -1.41
C ASN A 46 -23.75 -15.33 -2.04
N ALA A 47 -23.95 -14.19 -2.72
CA ALA A 47 -22.85 -13.40 -3.25
C ALA A 47 -21.96 -12.80 -2.15
N MET A 48 -22.54 -12.34 -1.04
CA MET A 48 -21.80 -11.84 0.13
C MET A 48 -21.04 -12.96 0.85
N ALA A 49 -21.64 -14.16 0.96
CA ALA A 49 -20.98 -15.31 1.57
C ALA A 49 -19.76 -15.74 0.77
N ALA A 50 -19.86 -15.70 -0.57
CA ALA A 50 -18.73 -15.93 -1.45
C ALA A 50 -17.60 -14.90 -1.23
N VAL A 51 -17.95 -13.63 -1.01
CA VAL A 51 -16.98 -12.56 -0.73
C VAL A 51 -16.27 -12.80 0.60
N CYS A 52 -17.02 -13.17 1.65
CA CYS A 52 -16.44 -13.49 2.95
C CYS A 52 -15.49 -14.70 2.87
N ALA A 53 -15.93 -15.79 2.23
CA ALA A 53 -15.11 -16.99 2.03
C ALA A 53 -13.80 -16.69 1.27
N LEU A 54 -13.86 -15.84 0.23
CA LEU A 54 -12.67 -15.43 -0.50
C LEU A 54 -11.70 -14.61 0.36
N ALA A 55 -12.22 -13.73 1.22
CA ALA A 55 -11.40 -12.97 2.17
C ALA A 55 -10.80 -13.84 3.29
N GLU A 56 -11.46 -14.95 3.62
CA GLU A 56 -10.98 -15.98 4.53
C GLU A 56 -9.97 -16.95 3.88
N HIS A 57 -9.63 -16.72 2.60
CA HIS A 57 -8.76 -17.59 1.80
C HIS A 57 -9.29 -19.00 1.57
N ASP A 58 -10.62 -19.17 1.54
CA ASP A 58 -11.29 -20.41 1.14
C ASP A 58 -11.92 -20.27 -0.26
N PRO A 59 -11.13 -20.51 -1.33
CA PRO A 59 -11.63 -20.38 -2.69
C PRO A 59 -12.68 -21.45 -3.05
N ASP A 60 -12.65 -22.63 -2.44
CA ASP A 60 -13.59 -23.70 -2.76
C ASP A 60 -14.99 -23.36 -2.23
N GLU A 61 -15.07 -22.88 -0.99
CA GLU A 61 -16.32 -22.40 -0.41
C GLU A 61 -16.85 -21.15 -1.16
N ALA A 62 -15.95 -20.23 -1.54
CA ALA A 62 -16.33 -19.06 -2.34
C ALA A 62 -16.95 -19.46 -3.69
N LEU A 63 -16.46 -20.53 -4.32
CA LEU A 63 -17.03 -21.06 -5.57
C LEU A 63 -18.41 -21.67 -5.39
N VAL A 64 -18.67 -22.33 -4.25
CA VAL A 64 -19.99 -22.88 -3.92
C VAL A 64 -21.02 -21.75 -3.81
N TYR A 65 -20.74 -20.76 -2.97
CA TYR A 65 -21.65 -19.63 -2.75
C TYR A 65 -21.82 -18.75 -4.00
N ALA A 66 -20.74 -18.46 -4.73
CA ALA A 66 -20.84 -17.73 -5.98
C ALA A 66 -21.65 -18.53 -7.02
N GLY A 67 -21.51 -19.85 -7.06
CA GLY A 67 -22.32 -20.73 -7.89
C GLY A 67 -23.80 -20.68 -7.54
N ALA A 68 -24.14 -20.69 -6.25
CA ALA A 68 -25.52 -20.57 -5.78
C ALA A 68 -26.15 -19.23 -6.18
N ALA A 69 -25.44 -18.12 -6.00
CA ALA A 69 -25.90 -16.79 -6.43
C ALA A 69 -26.13 -16.73 -7.95
N LEU A 70 -25.20 -17.27 -8.74
CA LEU A 70 -25.29 -17.28 -10.21
C LEU A 70 -26.37 -18.22 -10.75
N ALA A 71 -26.72 -19.27 -10.02
CA ALA A 71 -27.83 -20.15 -10.39
C ALA A 71 -29.18 -19.42 -10.32
N GLN A 72 -29.35 -18.51 -9.35
CA GLN A 72 -30.55 -17.69 -9.22
C GLN A 72 -30.51 -16.47 -10.15
N THR A 73 -29.34 -15.82 -10.24
CA THR A 73 -29.14 -14.62 -11.05
C THR A 73 -27.86 -14.75 -11.88
N PRO A 74 -27.93 -15.27 -13.13
CA PRO A 74 -26.74 -15.51 -13.95
C PRO A 74 -25.87 -14.28 -14.23
N GLY A 75 -26.47 -13.08 -14.23
CA GLY A 75 -25.78 -11.80 -14.42
C GLY A 75 -25.33 -11.11 -13.12
N HIS A 76 -25.33 -11.82 -11.98
CA HIS A 76 -25.02 -11.21 -10.68
C HIS A 76 -23.55 -10.79 -10.61
N ARG A 77 -23.30 -9.49 -10.85
CA ARG A 77 -21.94 -8.95 -11.05
C ARG A 77 -20.97 -9.28 -9.91
N ARG A 78 -21.39 -9.12 -8.65
CA ARG A 78 -20.56 -9.43 -7.47
C ARG A 78 -20.13 -10.89 -7.47
N ALA A 79 -21.07 -11.83 -7.61
CA ALA A 79 -20.79 -13.26 -7.69
C ALA A 79 -19.91 -13.65 -8.89
N MET A 80 -20.10 -13.05 -10.07
CA MET A 80 -19.22 -13.30 -11.23
C MET A 80 -17.77 -12.88 -10.95
N ILE A 81 -17.58 -11.70 -10.35
CA ILE A 81 -16.26 -11.18 -9.96
C ILE A 81 -15.62 -12.10 -8.91
N THR A 82 -16.35 -12.44 -7.85
CA THR A 82 -15.87 -13.31 -6.77
C THR A 82 -15.51 -14.69 -7.30
N ARG A 83 -16.34 -15.29 -8.18
CA ARG A 83 -16.03 -16.55 -8.85
C ARG A 83 -14.72 -16.47 -9.62
N GLY A 84 -14.49 -15.40 -10.37
CA GLY A 84 -13.25 -15.21 -11.12
C GLY A 84 -12.01 -15.18 -10.22
N TYR A 85 -12.07 -14.43 -9.11
CA TYR A 85 -10.97 -14.42 -8.13
C TYR A 85 -10.78 -15.77 -7.44
N ALA A 86 -11.85 -16.42 -7.01
CA ALA A 86 -11.79 -17.72 -6.36
C ALA A 86 -11.20 -18.80 -7.28
N LEU A 87 -11.55 -18.80 -8.58
CA LEU A 87 -10.93 -19.68 -9.57
C LEU A 87 -9.42 -19.41 -9.72
N ALA A 88 -9.02 -18.14 -9.70
CA ALA A 88 -7.60 -17.78 -9.76
C ALA A 88 -6.84 -18.27 -8.51
N ASP A 89 -7.44 -18.11 -7.33
CA ASP A 89 -6.88 -18.58 -6.04
C ASP A 89 -6.80 -20.10 -5.93
N ALA A 90 -7.78 -20.81 -6.48
CA ALA A 90 -7.76 -22.26 -6.59
C ALA A 90 -6.74 -22.78 -7.63
N GLY A 91 -6.00 -21.90 -8.33
CA GLY A 91 -5.07 -22.27 -9.39
C GLY A 91 -5.75 -22.76 -10.67
N ARG A 92 -7.07 -22.62 -10.78
CA ARG A 92 -7.89 -23.02 -11.94
C ARG A 92 -7.81 -21.95 -13.03
N ARG A 93 -6.60 -21.75 -13.55
CA ARG A 93 -6.22 -20.64 -14.42
C ARG A 93 -7.14 -20.46 -15.63
N ASP A 94 -7.40 -21.53 -16.39
CA ASP A 94 -8.20 -21.43 -17.63
C ASP A 94 -9.65 -21.05 -17.34
N GLU A 95 -10.21 -21.55 -16.25
CA GLU A 95 -11.57 -21.20 -15.82
C GLU A 95 -11.62 -19.76 -15.28
N ALA A 96 -10.58 -19.31 -14.58
CA ALA A 96 -10.47 -17.93 -14.13
C ALA A 96 -10.43 -16.96 -15.33
N MET A 97 -9.70 -17.32 -16.40
CA MET A 97 -9.66 -16.56 -17.65
C MET A 97 -11.04 -16.48 -18.32
N GLN A 98 -11.79 -17.59 -18.36
CA GLN A 98 -13.15 -17.61 -18.91
C GLN A 98 -14.12 -16.78 -18.06
N ALA A 99 -14.04 -16.90 -16.73
CA ALA A 99 -14.86 -16.11 -15.81
C ALA A 99 -14.55 -14.61 -15.95
N ALA A 100 -13.28 -14.22 -16.06
CA ALA A 100 -12.89 -12.84 -16.35
C ALA A 100 -13.47 -12.35 -17.67
N ALA A 101 -13.37 -13.15 -18.75
CA ALA A 101 -13.91 -12.78 -20.06
C ALA A 101 -15.43 -12.55 -20.04
N SER A 102 -16.17 -13.34 -19.25
CA SER A 102 -17.62 -13.16 -19.11
C SER A 102 -18.03 -11.80 -18.53
N LEU A 103 -17.16 -11.13 -17.76
CA LEU A 103 -17.41 -9.76 -17.30
C LEU A 103 -17.41 -8.77 -18.47
N LEU A 104 -16.52 -8.98 -19.45
CA LEU A 104 -16.47 -8.14 -20.65
C LEU A 104 -17.65 -8.42 -21.57
N ASP A 105 -18.18 -9.65 -21.60
CA ASP A 105 -19.38 -9.96 -22.39
C ASP A 105 -20.64 -9.28 -21.84
N LEU A 106 -20.69 -8.95 -20.53
CA LEU A 106 -21.77 -8.14 -19.96
C LEU A 106 -21.74 -6.70 -20.49
N ASP A 107 -20.56 -6.09 -20.51
CA ASP A 107 -20.34 -4.75 -21.06
C ASP A 107 -18.85 -4.55 -21.33
N ARG A 108 -18.49 -4.45 -22.62
CA ARG A 108 -17.11 -4.26 -23.10
C ARG A 108 -16.60 -2.84 -22.93
N THR A 109 -17.48 -1.89 -22.66
CA THR A 109 -17.16 -0.46 -22.49
C THR A 109 -17.05 -0.04 -21.03
N SER A 110 -17.38 -0.94 -20.10
CA SER A 110 -17.20 -0.73 -18.67
C SER A 110 -15.72 -0.81 -18.28
N TRP A 111 -15.13 0.34 -17.92
CA TRP A 111 -13.77 0.40 -17.36
C TRP A 111 -13.63 -0.48 -16.11
N LEU A 112 -14.70 -0.65 -15.32
CA LEU A 112 -14.69 -1.46 -14.11
C LEU A 112 -14.58 -2.96 -14.45
N HIS A 113 -15.19 -3.41 -15.54
CA HIS A 113 -15.02 -4.80 -16.00
C HIS A 113 -13.61 -5.06 -16.50
N HIS A 114 -13.01 -4.10 -17.22
CA HIS A 114 -11.61 -4.18 -17.60
C HIS A 114 -10.68 -4.22 -16.38
N VAL A 115 -10.95 -3.44 -15.33
CA VAL A 115 -10.22 -3.53 -14.05
C VAL A 115 -10.33 -4.94 -13.45
N HIS A 116 -11.53 -5.49 -13.34
CA HIS A 116 -11.70 -6.82 -12.75
C HIS A 116 -11.11 -7.93 -13.63
N TYR A 117 -11.26 -7.85 -14.96
CA TYR A 117 -10.57 -8.74 -15.88
C TYR A 117 -9.06 -8.69 -15.64
N ALA A 118 -8.47 -7.49 -15.61
CA ALA A 118 -7.04 -7.31 -15.41
C ALA A 118 -6.55 -7.92 -14.09
N LEU A 119 -7.28 -7.69 -13.00
CA LEU A 119 -6.93 -8.20 -11.67
C LEU A 119 -7.09 -9.73 -11.55
N ILE A 120 -8.15 -10.31 -12.12
CA ILE A 120 -8.36 -11.76 -12.11
C ILE A 120 -7.29 -12.46 -12.95
N THR A 121 -7.03 -11.95 -14.15
CA THR A 121 -6.00 -12.50 -15.05
C THR A 121 -4.59 -12.34 -14.50
N ARG A 122 -4.29 -11.20 -13.85
CA ARG A 122 -3.05 -10.99 -13.06
C ARG A 122 -2.89 -12.09 -12.01
N ARG A 123 -3.93 -12.31 -11.20
CA ARG A 123 -3.93 -13.31 -10.12
C ARG A 123 -3.80 -14.74 -10.65
N ALA A 124 -4.39 -15.03 -11.81
CA ALA A 124 -4.23 -16.30 -12.51
C ALA A 124 -2.85 -16.47 -13.18
N GLY A 125 -1.99 -15.44 -13.14
CA GLY A 125 -0.64 -15.41 -13.73
C GLY A 125 -0.61 -15.13 -15.24
N ALA A 126 -1.70 -14.60 -15.82
CA ALA A 126 -1.82 -14.24 -17.22
C ALA A 126 -1.38 -12.78 -17.44
N ALA A 127 -0.06 -12.58 -17.43
CA ALA A 127 0.61 -11.30 -17.52
C ALA A 127 0.13 -10.39 -18.66
N GLN A 128 0.17 -10.88 -19.91
CA GLN A 128 -0.19 -10.06 -21.08
C GLN A 128 -1.68 -9.67 -21.11
N PRO A 129 -2.65 -10.61 -20.96
CA PRO A 129 -4.06 -10.25 -20.84
C PRO A 129 -4.34 -9.24 -19.71
N ALA A 130 -3.64 -9.36 -18.58
CA ALA A 130 -3.78 -8.41 -17.48
C ALA A 130 -3.34 -6.99 -17.90
N LEU A 131 -2.16 -6.87 -18.51
CA LEU A 131 -1.62 -5.59 -18.96
C LEU A 131 -2.52 -4.92 -20.02
N ASP A 132 -2.99 -5.68 -21.01
CA ASP A 132 -3.88 -5.19 -22.06
C ASP A 132 -5.20 -4.65 -21.49
N ALA A 133 -5.81 -5.41 -20.58
CA ALA A 133 -7.05 -4.99 -19.92
C ALA A 133 -6.86 -3.77 -19.01
N ALA A 134 -5.73 -3.68 -18.29
CA ALA A 134 -5.43 -2.51 -17.48
C ALA A 134 -5.24 -1.24 -18.33
N TRP A 135 -4.60 -1.36 -19.50
CA TRP A 135 -4.51 -0.27 -20.47
C TRP A 135 -5.89 0.13 -21.01
N ASN A 136 -6.73 -0.84 -21.36
CA ASN A 136 -8.09 -0.56 -21.81
C ASN A 136 -8.93 0.14 -20.73
N ALA A 137 -8.78 -0.25 -19.45
CA ALA A 137 -9.44 0.42 -18.34
C ALA A 137 -9.04 1.91 -18.25
N VAL A 138 -7.73 2.22 -18.38
CA VAL A 138 -7.23 3.60 -18.39
C VAL A 138 -7.73 4.38 -19.61
N ASN A 139 -7.78 3.75 -20.79
CA ASN A 139 -8.30 4.40 -22.00
C ASN A 139 -9.80 4.73 -21.90
N LEU A 140 -10.59 3.85 -21.28
CA LEU A 140 -12.03 4.04 -21.10
C LEU A 140 -12.36 5.07 -20.02
N ALA A 141 -11.54 5.15 -18.96
CA ALA A 141 -11.75 6.08 -17.86
C ALA A 141 -10.41 6.62 -17.32
N PRO A 142 -9.82 7.60 -18.03
CA PRO A 142 -8.50 8.15 -17.70
C PRO A 142 -8.52 9.06 -16.45
N ASP A 143 -9.69 9.49 -16.02
CA ASP A 143 -9.94 10.32 -14.84
C ASP A 143 -10.25 9.50 -13.58
N GLN A 144 -10.30 8.16 -13.69
CA GLN A 144 -10.58 7.28 -12.57
C GLN A 144 -9.28 6.84 -11.89
N PRO A 145 -9.02 7.21 -10.62
CA PRO A 145 -7.79 6.82 -9.92
C PRO A 145 -7.55 5.30 -9.91
N ARG A 146 -8.63 4.52 -9.81
CA ARG A 146 -8.59 3.06 -9.74
C ARG A 146 -8.04 2.40 -11.00
N THR A 147 -8.26 2.97 -12.19
CA THR A 147 -7.74 2.40 -13.44
C THR A 147 -6.21 2.52 -13.48
N HIS A 148 -5.69 3.68 -13.09
CA HIS A 148 -4.25 3.93 -12.95
C HIS A 148 -3.59 3.10 -11.87
N ARG A 149 -4.23 2.92 -10.69
CA ARG A 149 -3.71 2.00 -9.64
C ARG A 149 -3.61 0.57 -10.14
N THR A 150 -4.60 0.12 -10.91
CA THR A 150 -4.62 -1.24 -11.49
C THR A 150 -3.48 -1.43 -12.49
N LEU A 151 -3.28 -0.46 -13.39
CA LEU A 151 -2.15 -0.47 -14.33
C LEU A 151 -0.80 -0.43 -13.61
N ALA A 152 -0.68 0.37 -12.55
CA ALA A 152 0.54 0.42 -11.74
C ALA A 152 0.86 -0.94 -11.11
N ALA A 153 -0.11 -1.58 -10.46
CA ALA A 153 0.09 -2.88 -9.82
C ALA A 153 0.50 -3.98 -10.82
N ILE A 154 -0.08 -3.99 -12.02
CA ILE A 154 0.30 -4.94 -13.06
C ILE A 154 1.68 -4.62 -13.64
N ALA A 155 1.99 -3.35 -13.86
CA ALA A 155 3.31 -2.93 -14.33
C ALA A 155 4.41 -3.32 -13.32
N GLU A 156 4.15 -3.22 -12.01
CA GLU A 156 5.06 -3.65 -10.94
C GLU A 156 5.35 -5.14 -11.00
N ASP A 157 4.32 -5.99 -11.10
CA ASP A 157 4.49 -7.45 -11.22
C ASP A 157 5.34 -7.84 -12.44
N LEU A 158 5.28 -7.03 -13.50
CA LEU A 158 6.02 -7.26 -14.75
C LEU A 158 7.41 -6.59 -14.77
N GLY A 159 7.81 -5.89 -13.71
CA GLY A 159 9.08 -5.16 -13.65
C GLY A 159 9.14 -3.93 -14.56
N MET A 160 8.00 -3.39 -14.98
CA MET A 160 7.90 -2.19 -15.80
C MET A 160 7.93 -0.91 -14.93
N ASP A 161 9.04 -0.68 -14.24
CA ASP A 161 9.18 0.36 -13.20
C ASP A 161 8.75 1.76 -13.64
N ASP A 162 9.10 2.15 -14.86
CA ASP A 162 8.78 3.48 -15.38
C ASP A 162 7.27 3.66 -15.61
N LEU A 163 6.60 2.61 -16.11
CA LEU A 163 5.15 2.63 -16.29
C LEU A 163 4.46 2.65 -14.93
N ALA A 164 4.88 1.77 -14.01
CA ALA A 164 4.36 1.72 -12.65
C ALA A 164 4.43 3.08 -11.94
N LYS A 165 5.60 3.74 -11.98
CA LYS A 165 5.79 5.06 -11.37
C LYS A 165 4.87 6.12 -11.97
N ARG A 166 4.74 6.16 -13.31
CA ARG A 166 3.87 7.13 -13.99
C ARG A 166 2.39 6.90 -13.65
N SER A 167 1.93 5.65 -13.71
CA SER A 167 0.55 5.30 -13.39
C SER A 167 0.22 5.58 -11.92
N ARG A 168 1.14 5.28 -10.98
CA ARG A 168 0.94 5.61 -9.57
C ARG A 168 0.84 7.12 -9.32
N ARG A 169 1.66 7.91 -10.01
CA ARG A 169 1.57 9.39 -9.95
C ARG A 169 0.22 9.86 -10.50
N ALA A 170 -0.20 9.38 -11.67
CA ALA A 170 -1.50 9.74 -12.24
C ALA A 170 -2.67 9.41 -11.29
N ALA A 171 -2.64 8.24 -10.64
CA ALA A 171 -3.64 7.89 -9.64
C ALA A 171 -3.66 8.83 -8.42
N ALA A 172 -2.49 9.26 -7.95
CA ALA A 172 -2.36 10.16 -6.80
C ALA A 172 -2.75 11.61 -7.15
N ASP A 173 -2.49 12.05 -8.38
CA ASP A 173 -2.88 13.38 -8.85
C ASP A 173 -4.43 13.49 -8.98
N LEU A 174 -5.10 12.39 -9.32
CA LEU A 174 -6.56 12.31 -9.42
C LEU A 174 -7.28 12.15 -8.07
N ASP A 175 -6.61 11.56 -7.07
CA ASP A 175 -7.15 11.34 -5.72
C ASP A 175 -6.05 11.52 -4.67
N PRO A 176 -5.72 12.79 -4.32
CA PRO A 176 -4.66 13.10 -3.37
C PRO A 176 -4.94 12.58 -1.95
N ASP A 177 -6.22 12.56 -1.57
CA ASP A 177 -6.67 12.17 -0.22
C ASP A 177 -6.75 10.65 -0.08
N GLY A 178 -7.11 9.90 -1.13
CA GLY A 178 -7.09 8.44 -1.14
C GLY A 178 -5.69 7.84 -1.04
N ALA A 179 -4.64 8.59 -1.43
CA ALA A 179 -3.24 8.20 -1.20
C ALA A 179 -2.83 8.28 0.28
N GLU A 180 -3.49 9.13 1.09
CA GLU A 180 -3.25 9.20 2.54
C GLU A 180 -3.97 8.07 3.31
N ALA A 181 -5.09 7.56 2.81
CA ALA A 181 -5.86 6.49 3.46
C ALA A 181 -5.14 5.14 3.52
N TYR A 182 -4.21 4.87 2.60
CA TYR A 182 -3.46 3.60 2.52
C TYR A 182 -1.96 3.75 2.86
N ALA A 183 -1.50 4.96 3.18
CA ALA A 183 -0.19 5.12 3.78
C ALA A 183 -0.27 4.67 5.26
N PRO A 184 0.68 3.89 5.79
CA PRO A 184 0.74 3.66 7.23
C PRO A 184 0.70 5.02 7.91
N THR A 185 -0.25 5.21 8.82
CA THR A 185 -0.56 6.51 9.44
C THR A 185 0.70 7.07 10.09
N LEU A 186 1.36 7.98 9.36
CA LEU A 186 2.53 8.67 9.88
C LEU A 186 2.06 9.62 11.01
N PRO A 187 2.78 9.67 12.14
CA PRO A 187 2.44 10.57 13.22
C PRO A 187 2.43 12.03 12.73
N PRO A 188 1.68 12.94 13.38
CA PRO A 188 1.42 14.29 12.87
C PRO A 188 2.67 15.09 12.48
N GLU A 189 3.79 14.87 13.17
CA GLU A 189 5.10 15.44 12.82
C GLU A 189 5.64 14.97 11.46
N ALA A 190 5.49 13.69 11.11
CA ALA A 190 5.97 13.12 9.86
C ALA A 190 5.10 13.54 8.65
N ARG A 191 3.80 13.82 8.87
CA ARG A 191 2.92 14.43 7.85
C ARG A 191 3.36 15.84 7.46
N ARG A 192 3.75 16.67 8.45
CA ARG A 192 4.26 18.03 8.22
C ARG A 192 5.58 18.03 7.45
N VAL A 193 6.46 17.09 7.77
CA VAL A 193 7.72 16.92 7.03
C VAL A 193 7.41 16.54 5.59
N ARG A 194 6.59 15.49 5.34
CA ARG A 194 6.24 15.04 3.98
C ARG A 194 5.64 16.15 3.11
N ARG A 195 4.68 16.94 3.61
CA ARG A 195 4.13 18.09 2.86
C ARG A 195 5.21 19.09 2.46
N ARG A 196 6.13 19.42 3.38
CA ARG A 196 7.25 20.34 3.11
C ARG A 196 8.19 19.86 2.00
N TRP A 197 8.33 18.55 1.82
CA TRP A 197 9.13 17.97 0.72
C TRP A 197 8.36 17.91 -0.60
N VAL A 198 7.04 17.72 -0.56
CA VAL A 198 6.17 17.71 -1.75
C VAL A 198 6.02 19.12 -2.33
N ASP A 199 5.99 20.14 -1.49
CA ASP A 199 5.92 21.56 -1.90
C ASP A 199 7.29 22.13 -2.37
N ALA A 200 8.38 21.37 -2.22
CA ALA A 200 9.69 21.77 -2.70
C ALA A 200 9.80 21.46 -4.21
N ASP A 201 9.37 22.42 -5.02
CA ASP A 201 9.43 22.34 -6.48
C ASP A 201 10.87 22.08 -6.95
N ALA A 202 11.05 21.05 -7.79
CA ALA A 202 12.38 20.59 -8.22
C ALA A 202 13.15 21.63 -9.07
N GLY A 203 12.49 22.73 -9.44
CA GLY A 203 13.06 23.88 -10.13
C GLY A 203 13.41 25.10 -9.26
N ASP A 204 13.15 25.10 -7.94
CA ASP A 204 13.44 26.24 -7.06
C ASP A 204 14.95 26.31 -6.71
N PRO A 205 15.73 27.30 -7.21
CA PRO A 205 17.18 27.39 -6.96
C PRO A 205 17.55 27.55 -5.48
N GLN A 206 16.59 27.94 -4.63
CA GLN A 206 16.78 28.16 -3.20
C GLN A 206 16.59 26.88 -2.35
N TRP A 207 16.35 25.72 -2.97
CA TRP A 207 16.20 24.45 -2.23
C TRP A 207 17.40 24.16 -1.33
N ARG A 208 18.61 24.57 -1.73
CA ARG A 208 19.85 24.43 -0.95
C ARG A 208 19.86 25.29 0.32
N GLU A 209 19.28 26.49 0.28
CA GLU A 209 19.14 27.37 1.45
C GLU A 209 18.01 26.90 2.37
N LYS A 210 16.91 26.36 1.83
CA LYS A 210 15.80 25.80 2.62
C LYS A 210 16.17 24.53 3.38
N ILE A 211 17.08 23.70 2.85
CA ILE A 211 17.64 22.54 3.57
C ILE A 211 18.68 22.99 4.62
N ALA A 212 19.35 24.12 4.38
CA ALA A 212 20.41 24.65 5.25
C ALA A 212 19.95 25.74 6.25
N GLY A 213 18.65 26.05 6.32
CA GLY A 213 18.08 27.07 7.20
C GLY A 213 17.80 26.57 8.62
N ASP A 214 18.47 27.22 9.58
CA ASP A 214 18.36 27.18 11.06
C ASP A 214 18.21 25.81 11.74
N GLY A 215 18.81 24.78 11.14
CA GLY A 215 19.11 23.53 11.82
C GLY A 215 20.48 23.59 12.49
N VAL A 216 20.64 22.89 13.61
CA VAL A 216 21.82 22.69 14.48
C VAL A 216 23.17 22.41 13.75
N PHE A 217 23.16 22.27 12.42
CA PHE A 217 24.30 21.88 11.59
C PHE A 217 24.83 22.96 10.62
N SER A 218 24.26 24.17 10.56
CA SER A 218 24.84 25.26 9.77
C SER A 218 25.76 26.16 10.62
N GLY A 219 27.01 26.32 10.16
CA GLY A 219 28.04 27.14 10.83
C GLY A 219 29.31 26.37 11.22
N ALA A 220 30.35 27.10 11.64
CA ALA A 220 31.64 26.51 12.03
C ALA A 220 31.50 25.46 13.15
N LEU A 221 30.50 25.64 14.02
CA LEU A 221 30.16 24.69 15.09
C LEU A 221 29.60 23.37 14.54
N GLY A 222 28.68 23.43 13.57
CA GLY A 222 28.09 22.25 12.93
C GLY A 222 29.11 21.44 12.12
N ARG A 223 30.02 22.12 11.40
CA ARG A 223 31.15 21.47 10.72
C ARG A 223 32.10 20.79 11.69
N SER A 224 32.30 21.36 12.88
CA SER A 224 33.14 20.78 13.93
C SER A 224 32.50 19.55 14.59
N ILE A 225 31.17 19.54 14.76
CA ILE A 225 30.42 18.38 15.28
C ILE A 225 30.43 17.23 14.27
N LEU A 226 30.25 17.53 12.98
CA LEU A 226 30.33 16.53 11.91
C LEU A 226 31.75 15.96 11.75
N LEU A 227 32.79 16.78 11.88
CA LEU A 227 34.18 16.32 11.93
C LEU A 227 34.46 15.46 13.17
N GLY A 228 33.91 15.83 14.33
CA GLY A 228 34.02 15.04 15.56
C GLY A 228 33.35 13.67 15.44
N LEU A 229 32.14 13.61 14.88
CA LEU A 229 31.44 12.37 14.58
C LEU A 229 32.19 11.53 13.53
N ALA A 230 32.70 12.16 12.47
CA ALA A 230 33.51 11.47 11.47
C ALA A 230 34.77 10.85 12.09
N VAL A 231 35.43 11.51 13.05
CA VAL A 231 36.61 10.95 13.75
C VAL A 231 36.21 9.82 14.70
N VAL A 232 35.13 9.97 15.46
CA VAL A 232 34.64 8.94 16.41
C VAL A 232 34.19 7.67 15.67
N PHE A 233 33.66 7.79 14.46
CA PHE A 233 33.20 6.65 13.65
C PHE A 233 34.25 6.14 12.64
N ALA A 234 35.20 6.96 12.19
CA ALA A 234 36.30 6.52 11.33
C ALA A 234 37.40 5.76 12.11
N VAL A 235 37.60 6.07 13.39
CA VAL A 235 38.62 5.41 14.22
C VAL A 235 38.32 3.91 14.45
N PRO A 236 37.07 3.47 14.69
CA PRO A 236 36.72 2.05 14.68
C PRO A 236 36.84 1.37 13.31
N ALA A 237 36.62 2.10 12.21
CA ALA A 237 36.78 1.58 10.84
C ALA A 237 38.25 1.42 10.41
N LEU A 238 39.16 2.19 11.02
CA LEU A 238 40.62 2.06 10.87
C LEU A 238 41.25 1.06 11.84
N LEU A 239 40.49 0.55 12.82
CA LEU A 239 40.88 -0.53 13.74
C LEU A 239 40.54 -1.93 13.19
N GLY A 240 40.50 -2.04 11.86
CA GLY A 240 40.79 -3.30 11.18
C GLY A 240 42.16 -3.85 11.64
N SER A 241 42.21 -5.16 11.82
CA SER A 241 43.01 -5.89 12.81
C SER A 241 44.51 -6.09 12.51
N GLU A 242 45.28 -5.08 12.07
CA GLU A 242 46.71 -5.30 11.74
C GLU A 242 47.73 -4.36 12.40
N ILE A 243 47.31 -3.33 13.15
CA ILE A 243 48.26 -2.36 13.74
C ILE A 243 48.69 -2.79 15.15
N GLY A 244 50.00 -2.85 15.42
CA GLY A 244 50.57 -3.29 16.70
C GLY A 244 50.23 -2.40 17.92
N THR A 245 50.18 -3.02 19.10
CA THR A 245 49.68 -2.44 20.37
C THR A 245 50.36 -1.13 20.79
N GLY A 246 51.66 -0.97 20.50
CA GLY A 246 52.41 0.24 20.84
C GLY A 246 51.95 1.48 20.06
N ALA A 247 51.64 1.35 18.77
CA ALA A 247 51.15 2.46 17.96
C ALA A 247 49.75 2.91 18.42
N ARG A 248 48.90 1.96 18.86
CA ARG A 248 47.55 2.25 19.38
C ARG A 248 47.58 3.15 20.62
N LEU A 249 48.54 2.93 21.51
CA LEU A 249 48.69 3.74 22.73
C LEU A 249 49.18 5.16 22.42
N CYS A 250 50.11 5.32 21.47
CA CYS A 250 50.55 6.65 21.03
C CYS A 250 49.40 7.44 20.39
N PHE A 251 48.58 6.83 19.54
CA PHE A 251 47.42 7.49 18.94
C PHE A 251 46.34 7.85 19.95
N ALA A 252 46.07 6.97 20.93
CA ALA A 252 45.14 7.25 22.01
C ALA A 252 45.62 8.44 22.86
N ALA A 253 46.92 8.52 23.17
CA ALA A 253 47.48 9.64 23.94
C ALA A 253 47.37 10.98 23.18
N VAL A 254 47.62 10.98 21.87
CA VAL A 254 47.49 12.19 21.03
C VAL A 254 46.03 12.63 20.92
N ALA A 255 45.09 11.69 20.80
CA ALA A 255 43.66 12.00 20.76
C ALA A 255 43.15 12.60 22.07
N VAL A 256 43.59 12.07 23.22
CA VAL A 256 43.26 12.62 24.54
C VAL A 256 43.88 14.01 24.73
N ALA A 257 45.14 14.22 24.32
CA ALA A 257 45.78 15.53 24.39
C ALA A 257 45.07 16.58 23.52
N ALA A 258 44.64 16.20 22.31
CA ALA A 258 43.85 17.06 21.43
C ALA A 258 42.48 17.39 22.02
N TRP A 259 41.83 16.42 22.67
CA TRP A 259 40.54 16.63 23.33
C TRP A 259 40.65 17.54 24.56
N VAL A 260 41.69 17.39 25.37
CA VAL A 260 41.97 18.28 26.51
C VAL A 260 42.31 19.69 26.03
N GLY A 261 43.11 19.83 24.98
CA GLY A 261 43.38 21.12 24.34
C GLY A 261 42.11 21.81 23.86
N TRP A 262 41.25 21.08 23.14
CA TRP A 262 39.94 21.55 22.70
C TRP A 262 39.04 22.00 23.85
N PHE A 263 38.98 21.22 24.95
CA PHE A 263 38.17 21.55 26.12
C PHE A 263 38.67 22.82 26.85
N THR A 264 39.99 23.03 26.92
CA THR A 264 40.56 24.26 27.50
C THR A 264 40.25 25.51 26.68
N VAL A 265 40.25 25.41 25.34
CA VAL A 265 39.86 26.52 24.44
C VAL A 265 38.37 26.84 24.56
N LEU A 266 37.51 25.81 24.63
CA LEU A 266 36.07 25.96 24.84
C LEU A 266 35.72 26.63 26.17
N ARG A 267 36.47 26.33 27.24
CA ARG A 267 36.25 26.95 28.55
C ARG A 267 36.63 28.43 28.56
N ARG A 268 37.59 28.85 27.73
CA ARG A 268 38.03 30.25 27.59
C ARG A 268 37.01 31.12 26.85
N HIS A 269 36.23 30.54 25.94
CA HIS A 269 35.16 31.24 25.21
C HIS A 269 33.81 31.29 25.95
N ARG A 270 33.69 30.64 27.11
CA ARG A 270 32.44 30.56 27.87
C ARG A 270 32.33 31.55 29.04
N ASN A 271 33.38 32.31 29.35
CA ASN A 271 33.35 33.44 30.27
C ASN A 271 33.85 34.71 29.55
N PRO A 272 32.98 35.49 28.90
CA PRO A 272 33.27 36.89 28.64
C PRO A 272 33.01 37.70 29.93
N GLU A 273 33.99 38.51 30.34
CA GLU A 273 33.70 39.73 31.11
C GLU A 273 32.91 40.72 30.22
#